data_AF-A0A358C285-F1
#
_entry.id   AF-A0A358C285-F1
#
_cell.length_a   1.000
_cell.length_b   1.000
_cell.length_c   1.000
_cell.angle_alpha   90.00
_cell.angle_beta   90.00
_cell.angle_gamma   90.00
#
_symmetry.space_group_name_H-M   'P 1'
#
loop_
_entity.id
_entity.type
_entity.pdbx_description
1 polymer ?
#
loop_
_entity_poly.entity_id
_entity_poly.type
_entity_poly.pdbx_seq_one_letter_code
_entity_poly.pdbx_strand_id
1 'polypeptide(L)' 'EEMTDDQRQELIKELGDVLWYIANLATEFNISLDDLADRNIQKLLSRKDRGVLHGSGDNR' A
#
# COMPACT_ATOMS: atom_id res chain seq x y z
N GLU A 1 -7.68 -9.06 -22.16
CA GLU A 1 -9.10 -8.90 -21.79
C GLU A 1 -9.20 -7.79 -20.78
N GLU A 2 -10.25 -6.98 -20.87
CA GLU A 2 -10.56 -5.93 -19.90
C GLU A 2 -11.27 -6.56 -18.69
N MET A 3 -10.94 -6.12 -17.48
CA MET A 3 -11.53 -6.62 -16.24
C MET A 3 -13.02 -6.25 -16.15
N THR A 4 -13.87 -7.21 -15.78
CA THR A 4 -15.30 -6.94 -15.57
C THR A 4 -15.54 -6.13 -14.29
N ASP A 5 -16.72 -5.51 -14.18
CA ASP A 5 -17.06 -4.78 -12.96
C ASP A 5 -17.18 -5.71 -11.74
N ASP A 6 -17.75 -6.91 -11.92
CA ASP A 6 -17.81 -7.92 -10.85
C ASP A 6 -16.41 -8.32 -10.36
N GLN A 7 -15.46 -8.54 -11.29
CA GLN A 7 -14.07 -8.84 -10.95
C GLN A 7 -13.41 -7.68 -10.18
N ARG A 8 -13.74 -6.44 -10.54
CA ARG A 8 -13.26 -5.25 -9.81
C ARG A 8 -13.81 -5.21 -8.39
N GLN A 9 -15.10 -5.50 -8.20
CA GLN A 9 -15.71 -5.49 -6.87
C GLN A 9 -15.13 -6.56 -5.96
N GLU A 10 -14.92 -7.78 -6.46
CA GLU A 10 -14.25 -8.84 -5.68
C GLU A 10 -12.81 -8.44 -5.33
N LEU A 11 -12.06 -7.85 -6.26
CA LEU A 11 -10.71 -7.34 -5.96
C LEU A 11 -10.72 -6.28 -4.85
N ILE A 12 -11.69 -5.37 -4.85
CA ILE A 12 -11.80 -4.34 -3.80
C ILE A 12 -12.04 -4.98 -2.43
N LYS A 13 -12.84 -6.06 -2.35
CA LYS A 13 -13.06 -6.79 -1.09
C LYS A 13 -11.76 -7.40 -0.56
N GLU A 14 -11.03 -8.11 -1.41
CA GLU A 14 -9.74 -8.74 -1.05
C GLU A 14 -8.70 -7.70 -0.62
N LEU A 15 -8.65 -6.53 -1.29
CA LEU A 15 -7.79 -5.41 -0.88
C LEU A 15 -8.23 -4.83 0.48
N GLY A 16 -9.53 -4.81 0.75
CA GLY A 16 -10.08 -4.45 2.05
C GLY A 16 -9.60 -5.38 3.17
N ASP A 17 -9.58 -6.69 2.92
CA ASP A 17 -9.10 -7.69 3.88
C ASP A 17 -7.59 -7.52 4.14
N VAL A 18 -6.79 -7.26 3.11
CA VAL A 18 -5.36 -6.92 3.27
C VAL A 18 -5.17 -5.66 4.11
N LEU A 19 -5.94 -4.60 3.85
CA LEU A 19 -5.90 -3.37 4.64
C LEU A 19 -6.27 -3.63 6.10
N TRP A 20 -7.27 -4.46 6.35
CA TRP A 20 -7.68 -4.85 7.69
C TRP A 20 -6.54 -5.55 8.46
N TYR A 21 -5.82 -6.48 7.81
CA TYR A 21 -4.65 -7.11 8.43
C TYR A 21 -3.55 -6.11 8.80
N ILE A 22 -3.28 -5.13 7.94
CA ILE A 22 -2.30 -4.07 8.22
C ILE A 22 -2.75 -3.22 9.42
N ALA A 23 -4.02 -2.84 9.47
CA ALA A 23 -4.60 -2.06 10.56
C ALA A 23 -4.54 -2.81 11.90
N ASN A 24 -4.84 -4.11 11.88
CA ASN A 24 -4.79 -4.95 13.07
C ASN A 24 -3.35 -5.08 13.59
N LEU A 25 -2.38 -5.29 12.70
CA LEU A 25 -0.97 -5.35 13.07
C LEU A 25 -0.44 -4.02 13.62
N ALA A 26 -0.81 -2.90 13.00
CA ALA A 26 -0.46 -1.57 13.49
C ALA A 26 -0.98 -1.38 14.93
N THR A 27 -2.23 -1.78 15.18
CA THR A 27 -2.87 -1.72 16.50
C THR A 27 -2.14 -2.56 17.53
N GLU A 28 -1.74 -3.80 17.20
CA GLU A 28 -0.99 -4.71 18.09
C GLU A 28 0.33 -4.07 18.57
N PHE A 29 0.98 -3.29 17.72
CA PHE A 29 2.22 -2.58 18.06
C PHE A 29 2.01 -1.15 18.60
N ASN A 30 0.77 -0.74 18.88
CA ASN A 30 0.43 0.64 19.30
C ASN A 30 0.89 1.70 18.29
N ILE A 31 0.80 1.40 17.00
CA ILE A 31 1.13 2.30 15.89
C ILE A 31 -0.18 2.75 15.25
N SER A 32 -0.33 4.06 15.02
CA SER A 32 -1.43 4.58 14.20
C SER A 32 -1.26 4.14 12.74
N LEU A 33 -2.34 3.68 12.11
CA LEU A 33 -2.32 3.34 10.68
C LEU A 33 -1.95 4.55 9.82
N ASP A 34 -2.38 5.75 10.21
CA ASP A 34 -2.08 7.01 9.53
C ASP A 34 -0.58 7.32 9.61
N ASP A 35 0.02 7.22 10.80
CA ASP A 35 1.46 7.43 11.00
C ASP A 35 2.29 6.40 10.20
N LEU A 36 1.83 5.15 10.14
CA LEU A 36 2.47 4.09 9.37
C LEU A 36 2.46 4.42 7.86
N ALA A 37 1.32 4.87 7.35
CA ALA A 37 1.15 5.27 5.95
C ALA A 37 2.06 6.46 5.60
N ASP A 38 2.06 7.50 6.44
CA ASP A 38 2.89 8.70 6.25
C ASP A 38 4.38 8.34 6.22
N ARG A 39 4.85 7.53 7.18
CA ARG A 39 6.24 7.06 7.20
C ARG A 39 6.60 6.26 5.95
N ASN A 40 5.67 5.46 5.42
CA ASN A 40 5.89 4.72 4.19
C ASN A 40 6.05 5.64 2.98
N ILE A 41 5.17 6.65 2.85
CA ILE A 41 5.25 7.66 1.80
C ILE A 41 6.59 8.41 1.87
N GLN A 42 6.97 8.90 3.05
CA GLN A 42 8.24 9.61 3.24
C GLN A 42 9.45 8.74 2.89
N LYS A 43 9.44 7.46 3.28
CA LYS A 43 10.48 6.48 2.91
C LYS A 43 10.58 6.33 1.38
N LEU A 44 9.46 6.25 0.67
CA LEU A 44 9.44 6.09 -0.79
C LEU A 44 9.90 7.37 -1.51
N LEU A 45 9.48 8.55 -1.05
CA LEU A 45 9.96 9.83 -1.56
C LEU A 45 11.48 9.95 -1.37
N SER A 46 11.97 9.63 -0.17
CA SER A 46 13.41 9.64 0.13
C SER A 46 14.22 8.67 -0.76
N ARG A 47 13.65 7.50 -1.10
CA ARG A 47 14.28 6.56 -2.06
C ARG A 47 14.27 7.11 -3.47
N LYS A 48 13.20 7.78 -3.89
CA LYS A 48 13.09 8.46 -5.18
C LYS A 48 14.16 9.55 -5.30
N ASP A 49 14.31 10.40 -4.29
CA ASP A 49 15.28 11.52 -4.32
C ASP A 49 16.74 11.04 -4.40
N ARG A 50 17.05 9.88 -3.81
CA ARG A 50 18.37 9.25 -3.92
C ARG A 50 18.57 8.47 -5.22
N GLY A 51 17.55 8.32 -6.07
CA GLY A 51 17.62 7.50 -7.27
C GLY A 51 17.82 6.00 -6.99
N VAL A 52 17.35 5.50 -5.84
CA VAL A 52 17.51 4.09 -5.41
C VAL A 52 16.18 3.35 -5.27
N LEU A 53 15.09 3.93 -5.76
CA LEU A 53 13.88 3.17 -5.99
C LEU A 53 14.18 2.20 -7.14
N HIS A 54 14.07 0.89 -6.88
CA HIS A 54 14.32 -0.15 -7.86
C HIS A 54 13.08 -1.04 -7.95
N GLY A 55 12.49 -1.15 -9.13
CA GLY A 55 11.41 -2.07 -9.44
C GLY A 55 10.87 -1.86 -10.86
N SER A 56 10.31 -2.91 -11.44
CA SER A 56 9.67 -2.88 -12.76
C SER A 56 8.42 -1.97 -12.84
N GLY A 57 8.04 -1.34 -11.72
CA GLY A 57 6.98 -0.33 -11.60
C GLY A 57 7.50 1.11 -11.53
N ASP A 58 8.80 1.35 -11.72
CA ASP A 58 9.42 2.68 -11.71
C ASP A 58 9.19 3.48 -13.01
N ASN A 59 8.27 3.04 -13.87
CA ASN A 59 7.80 3.82 -15.02
C ASN A 59 6.97 5.01 -14.53
N ARG A 60 7.64 6.16 -14.42
CA ARG A 60 7.01 7.48 -14.31
C ARG A 60 7.45 8.34 -15.47
#